data_AF-A0A2D0AQ53-F1
#
_entry.id   AF-A0A2D0AQ53-F1
#
_cell.length_a   1.000
_cell.length_b   1.000
_cell.length_c   1.000
_cell.angle_alpha   90.00
_cell.angle_beta   90.00
_cell.angle_gamma   90.00
#
_symmetry.space_group_name_H-M   'P 1'
#
loop_
_entity.id
_entity.type
_entity.pdbx_description
1 polymer ?
#
loop_
_entity_poly.entity_id
_entity_poly.type
_entity_poly.pdbx_seq_one_letter_code
_entity_poly.pdbx_strand_id
1 'polypeptide(L)'
;MFNNYLVDVNEYLELESSLQNFFLSIMNNRNPVDCPYYNTTFSNGTPFMDGDPIFSARKKNNGEIIKIVLDEGTDSISEFDKQVDGSSIHVIVANVSALELIKKRIINWYVD
;
A
#
# COMPACT_ATOMS: atom_id res chain seq x y z
N MET A 1 -6.85 5.57 14.89
CA MET A 1 -5.38 5.76 14.92
C MET A 1 -5.03 6.25 13.54
N PHE A 2 -4.07 7.17 13.40
CA PHE A 2 -3.78 7.84 12.13
C PHE A 2 -4.82 8.88 11.72
N ASN A 3 -5.32 9.70 12.66
CA ASN A 3 -6.34 10.71 12.35
C ASN A 3 -5.75 12.01 11.79
N ASN A 4 -4.48 12.31 12.05
CA ASN A 4 -3.82 13.53 11.58
C ASN A 4 -2.65 13.24 10.63
N TYR A 5 -2.58 12.04 10.05
CA TYR A 5 -1.50 11.64 9.14
C TYR A 5 -1.34 12.56 7.91
N LEU A 6 -2.40 13.28 7.52
CA LEU A 6 -2.34 14.27 6.43
C LEU A 6 -1.56 15.55 6.80
N VAL A 7 -1.35 15.81 8.09
CA VAL A 7 -0.70 17.04 8.59
C VAL A 7 0.44 16.78 9.57
N ASP A 8 0.61 15.55 10.04
CA ASP A 8 1.71 15.10 10.90
C ASP A 8 2.57 14.05 10.19
N VAL A 9 3.80 14.43 9.87
CA VAL A 9 4.81 13.57 9.23
C VAL A 9 5.10 12.29 10.01
N ASN A 10 5.09 12.36 11.35
CA ASN A 10 5.40 11.18 12.15
C ASN A 10 4.24 10.20 12.12
N GLU A 11 3.00 10.69 12.21
CA GLU A 11 1.81 9.85 12.12
C GLU A 11 1.67 9.24 10.72
N TYR A 12 2.07 9.96 9.66
CA TYR A 12 2.20 9.42 8.30
C TYR A 12 3.22 8.27 8.22
N LEU A 13 4.43 8.49 8.74
CA LEU A 13 5.50 7.47 8.73
C LEU A 13 5.15 6.24 9.56
N GLU A 14 4.47 6.43 10.71
CA GLU A 14 3.95 5.33 11.52
C GLU A 14 2.87 4.53 10.77
N LEU A 15 2.00 5.20 10.02
CA LEU A 15 0.98 4.57 9.20
C LEU A 15 1.60 3.71 8.09
N GLU A 16 2.52 4.25 7.30
CA GLU A 16 3.27 3.50 6.27
C GLU A 16 3.99 2.29 6.89
N SER A 17 4.72 2.53 7.99
CA SER A 17 5.46 1.48 8.70
C SER A 17 4.52 0.40 9.24
N SER A 18 3.33 0.76 9.69
CA SER A 18 2.35 -0.21 10.22
C SER A 18 1.89 -1.21 9.15
N LEU A 19 1.62 -0.74 7.94
CA LEU A 19 1.21 -1.57 6.81
C LEU A 19 2.38 -2.40 6.29
N GLN A 20 3.57 -1.80 6.19
CA GLN A 20 4.77 -2.52 5.79
C GLN A 20 5.14 -3.63 6.77
N ASN A 21 5.17 -3.33 8.07
CA ASN A 21 5.50 -4.31 9.11
C ASN A 21 4.46 -5.44 9.16
N PHE A 22 3.17 -5.09 9.03
CA PHE A 22 2.12 -6.09 8.89
C PHE A 22 2.37 -7.02 7.69
N PHE A 23 2.67 -6.46 6.53
CA PHE A 23 2.91 -7.26 5.33
C PHE A 23 4.15 -8.15 5.46
N LEU A 24 5.26 -7.61 5.98
CA LEU A 24 6.47 -8.38 6.27
C LEU A 24 6.20 -9.52 7.26
N SER A 25 5.27 -9.35 8.21
CA SER A 25 4.91 -10.39 9.18
C SER A 25 4.19 -11.60 8.56
N ILE A 26 3.52 -11.43 7.42
CA ILE A 26 2.77 -12.50 6.73
C ILE A 26 3.52 -13.10 5.53
N MET A 27 4.57 -12.42 5.06
CA MET A 27 5.40 -12.88 3.97
C MET A 27 6.11 -14.21 4.30
N ASN A 28 6.21 -15.08 3.31
CA ASN A 28 7.02 -16.28 3.38
C ASN A 28 7.99 -16.37 2.19
N ASN A 29 9.05 -17.15 2.33
CA ASN A 29 10.12 -17.26 1.31
C ASN A 29 9.68 -17.94 0.00
N ARG A 30 8.45 -18.48 -0.10
CA ARG A 30 7.97 -19.17 -1.31
C ARG A 30 7.44 -18.19 -2.35
N ASN A 31 6.87 -17.07 -1.91
CA ASN A 31 6.31 -16.03 -2.76
C ASN A 31 7.07 -14.72 -2.54
N PRO A 32 8.26 -14.57 -3.16
CA PRO A 32 9.08 -13.38 -2.96
C PRO A 32 8.43 -12.16 -3.64
N VAL A 33 8.54 -11.02 -2.96
CA VAL A 33 7.95 -9.75 -3.36
C VAL A 33 8.98 -8.63 -3.23
N ASP A 34 8.84 -7.58 -4.03
CA ASP A 34 9.47 -6.28 -3.79
C ASP A 34 8.52 -5.45 -2.93
N CYS A 35 8.98 -4.98 -1.77
CA CYS A 35 8.18 -4.17 -0.83
C CYS A 35 9.08 -3.20 -0.02
N PRO A 36 8.78 -1.90 0.02
CA PRO A 36 7.78 -1.23 -0.82
C PRO A 36 8.18 -1.29 -2.30
N TYR A 37 7.21 -1.30 -3.20
CA TYR A 37 7.49 -1.32 -4.65
C TYR A 37 7.64 0.09 -5.23
N TYR A 38 6.65 0.96 -4.98
CA TYR A 38 6.76 2.38 -5.28
C TYR A 38 7.51 3.07 -4.15
N ASN A 39 8.46 3.93 -4.52
CA ASN A 39 9.19 4.73 -3.56
C ASN A 39 8.30 5.90 -3.12
N THR A 40 8.03 6.01 -1.83
CA THR A 40 7.22 7.09 -1.23
C THR A 40 8.07 8.27 -0.76
N THR A 41 9.32 8.33 -1.20
CA THR A 41 10.30 9.35 -0.79
C THR A 41 11.04 9.92 -1.99
N PHE A 42 11.45 11.19 -1.88
CA PHE A 42 12.44 11.77 -2.77
C PHE A 42 13.81 11.09 -2.60
N SER A 43 14.74 11.34 -3.52
CA SER A 43 16.12 10.81 -3.44
C SER A 43 16.88 11.22 -2.17
N ASN A 44 16.42 12.26 -1.47
CA ASN A 44 16.96 12.72 -0.19
C ASN A 44 16.24 12.12 1.04
N GLY A 45 15.30 11.19 0.85
CA GLY A 45 14.53 10.54 1.91
C GLY A 45 13.35 11.35 2.46
N THR A 46 13.07 12.53 1.92
CA THR A 46 11.89 13.31 2.32
C THR A 46 10.62 12.60 1.83
N PRO A 47 9.62 12.34 2.70
CA PRO A 47 8.37 11.69 2.29
C PRO A 47 7.61 12.52 1.25
N PHE A 48 7.14 11.86 0.20
CA PHE A 48 6.24 12.41 -0.80
C PHE A 48 4.81 12.03 -0.38
N MET A 49 4.21 12.86 0.48
CA MET A 49 2.93 12.57 1.15
C MET A 49 1.69 12.77 0.25
N ASP A 50 1.87 13.16 -1.01
CA ASP A 50 0.79 13.55 -1.91
C ASP A 50 0.78 12.67 -3.17
N GLY A 51 -0.30 11.91 -3.37
CA GLY A 51 -0.51 11.04 -4.54
C GLY A 51 0.22 9.69 -4.54
N ASP A 52 1.13 9.48 -3.59
CA ASP A 52 1.84 8.22 -3.41
C ASP A 52 1.02 7.19 -2.64
N PRO A 53 1.26 5.89 -2.90
CA PRO A 53 0.62 4.88 -2.12
C PRO A 53 1.16 4.83 -0.71
N ILE A 54 0.25 4.70 0.26
CA ILE A 54 0.62 4.40 1.65
C ILE A 54 1.23 2.99 1.78
N PHE A 55 0.97 2.10 0.80
CA PHE A 55 1.56 0.78 0.71
C PHE A 55 1.60 0.28 -0.74
N SER A 56 2.67 -0.38 -1.13
CA SER A 56 2.73 -1.09 -2.40
C SER A 56 3.70 -2.26 -2.39
N ALA A 57 3.37 -3.31 -3.15
CA ALA A 57 4.23 -4.47 -3.31
C ALA A 57 4.12 -5.03 -4.72
N ARG A 58 5.16 -5.73 -5.19
CA ARG A 58 5.18 -6.44 -6.47
C ARG A 58 5.59 -7.90 -6.29
N LYS A 59 4.80 -8.83 -6.81
CA LYS A 59 5.17 -10.25 -6.87
C LYS A 59 6.30 -10.47 -7.88
N LYS A 60 7.38 -11.14 -7.46
CA LYS A 60 8.54 -11.39 -8.35
C LYS A 60 8.29 -12.49 -9.38
N ASN A 61 7.31 -13.36 -9.16
CA ASN A 61 7.02 -14.50 -10.03
C ASN A 61 6.24 -14.11 -11.29
N ASN A 62 5.28 -13.17 -11.19
CA ASN A 62 4.37 -12.79 -12.28
C ASN A 62 4.32 -11.27 -12.54
N GLY A 63 4.98 -10.45 -11.71
CA GLY A 63 5.01 -9.01 -11.87
C GLY A 63 3.73 -8.28 -11.48
N GLU A 64 2.74 -8.97 -10.89
CA GLU A 64 1.54 -8.33 -10.35
C GLU A 64 1.90 -7.36 -9.23
N ILE A 65 1.21 -6.23 -9.20
CA ILE A 65 1.45 -5.13 -8.27
C ILE A 65 0.16 -4.90 -7.47
N ILE A 66 0.31 -4.58 -6.18
CA ILE A 66 -0.73 -3.96 -5.37
C ILE A 66 -0.31 -2.54 -4.99
N LYS A 67 -1.27 -1.61 -5.06
CA LYS A 67 -1.11 -0.22 -4.63
C LYS A 67 -2.29 0.16 -3.74
N ILE A 68 -2.01 0.67 -2.53
CA ILE A 68 -3.03 1.20 -1.62
C ILE A 68 -2.89 2.72 -1.57
N VAL A 69 -3.98 3.43 -1.87
CA VAL A 69 -4.08 4.88 -1.78
C VAL A 69 -5.12 5.23 -0.73
N LEU A 70 -4.80 6.19 0.14
CA LEU A 70 -5.77 6.72 1.08
C LEU A 70 -6.44 7.96 0.50
N ASP A 71 -7.76 7.99 0.59
CA ASP A 71 -8.58 9.13 0.22
C ASP A 71 -9.60 9.35 1.33
N GLU A 72 -9.47 10.45 2.09
CA GLU A 72 -10.40 10.73 3.19
C GLU A 72 -11.79 11.17 2.70
N GLY A 73 -11.94 11.51 1.42
CA GLY A 73 -13.20 11.87 0.79
C GLY A 73 -14.05 10.68 0.35
N THR A 74 -13.54 9.45 0.42
CA THR A 74 -14.32 8.25 0.08
C THR A 74 -15.01 7.66 1.31
N ASP A 75 -16.29 7.34 1.17
CA ASP A 75 -17.07 6.64 2.20
C ASP A 75 -16.91 5.12 2.14
N SER A 76 -16.25 4.59 1.09
CA SER A 76 -16.14 3.15 0.85
C SER A 76 -14.84 2.73 0.18
N ILE A 77 -14.48 1.46 0.34
CA ILE A 77 -13.35 0.87 -0.39
C ILE A 77 -13.71 0.73 -1.88
N SER A 78 -12.82 1.22 -2.74
CA SER A 78 -12.89 1.02 -4.19
C SER A 78 -11.69 0.21 -4.65
N GLU A 79 -11.95 -0.84 -5.42
CA GLU A 79 -10.93 -1.79 -5.88
C GLU A 79 -11.07 -1.93 -7.40
N PHE A 80 -9.96 -1.83 -8.11
CA PHE A 80 -9.94 -2.02 -9.56
C PHE A 80 -8.56 -2.43 -10.06
N ASP A 81 -8.56 -3.19 -11.15
CA ASP A 81 -7.33 -3.59 -11.82
C ASP A 81 -7.05 -2.66 -13.00
N LYS A 82 -5.77 -2.31 -13.17
CA LYS A 82 -5.28 -1.53 -14.31
C LYS A 82 -4.06 -2.19 -14.90
N GLN A 83 -4.03 -2.28 -16.23
CA GLN A 83 -2.82 -2.69 -16.95
C GLN A 83 -1.95 -1.46 -17.25
N VAL A 84 -0.68 -1.52 -16.86
CA VAL A 84 0.33 -0.49 -17.16
C VAL A 84 1.61 -1.18 -17.59
N ASP A 85 2.07 -0.88 -18.81
CA ASP A 85 3.30 -1.44 -19.38
C ASP A 85 3.41 -2.97 -19.26
N GLY A 86 2.29 -3.67 -19.43
CA GLY A 86 2.19 -5.13 -19.35
C GLY A 86 2.15 -5.71 -17.93
N SER A 87 2.16 -4.87 -16.90
CA SER A 87 1.99 -5.27 -15.50
C SER A 87 0.57 -4.99 -15.02
N SER A 88 -0.05 -5.98 -14.37
CA SER A 88 -1.35 -5.82 -13.73
C SER A 88 -1.17 -5.15 -12.37
N ILE A 89 -1.84 -4.02 -12.17
CA ILE A 89 -1.84 -3.26 -10.93
C ILE A 89 -3.23 -3.36 -10.30
N HIS A 90 -3.32 -4.03 -9.16
CA HIS A 90 -4.48 -4.01 -8.30
C HIS A 90 -4.44 -2.76 -7.41
N VAL A 91 -5.39 -1.85 -7.61
CA VAL A 91 -5.46 -0.59 -6.87
C VAL A 91 -6.59 -0.63 -5.87
N ILE A 92 -6.28 -0.28 -4.62
CA ILE A 92 -7.24 -0.12 -3.54
C ILE A 92 -7.23 1.33 -3.11
N VAL A 93 -8.39 1.98 -3.17
CA VAL A 93 -8.61 3.34 -2.65
C VAL A 93 -9.56 3.25 -1.47
N ALA A 94 -9.17 3.79 -0.32
CA ALA A 94 -9.96 3.68 0.90
C ALA A 94 -9.68 4.82 1.88
N ASN A 95 -10.60 5.04 2.80
CA ASN A 95 -10.37 5.90 3.96
C ASN A 95 -9.51 5.17 5.00
N VAL A 96 -8.70 5.90 5.79
CA VAL A 96 -7.85 5.31 6.85
C VAL A 96 -8.65 4.51 7.90
N SER A 97 -9.92 4.84 8.12
CA SER A 97 -10.82 4.06 8.99
C SER A 97 -11.02 2.61 8.52
N ALA A 98 -10.75 2.30 7.25
CA ALA A 98 -10.87 0.97 6.66
C ALA A 98 -9.58 0.12 6.77
N LEU A 99 -8.60 0.52 7.58
CA LEU A 99 -7.29 -0.15 7.70
C LEU A 99 -7.36 -1.67 7.91
N GLU A 100 -8.28 -2.15 8.74
CA GLU A 100 -8.42 -3.59 8.97
C GLU A 100 -8.98 -4.33 7.74
N LEU A 101 -9.78 -3.66 6.92
CA LEU A 101 -10.22 -4.20 5.64
C LEU A 101 -9.09 -4.19 4.61
N ILE A 102 -8.31 -3.10 4.55
CA ILE A 102 -7.11 -3.00 3.70
C ILE A 102 -6.15 -4.16 3.97
N LYS A 103 -5.86 -4.46 5.25
CA LYS A 103 -5.01 -5.59 5.64
C LYS A 103 -5.54 -6.93 5.12
N LYS A 104 -6.86 -7.16 5.18
CA LYS A 104 -7.48 -8.37 4.62
C LYS A 104 -7.33 -8.45 3.10
N ARG A 105 -7.47 -7.33 2.39
CA ARG A 105 -7.26 -7.29 0.94
C ARG A 105 -5.80 -7.55 0.55
N ILE A 106 -4.84 -7.00 1.31
CA ILE A 106 -3.41 -7.28 1.14
C ILE A 106 -3.12 -8.78 1.30
N ILE A 107 -3.71 -9.44 2.31
CA ILE A 107 -3.56 -10.89 2.50
C ILE A 107 -4.08 -11.63 1.28
N ASN A 108 -5.33 -11.35 0.86
CA ASN A 108 -5.96 -12.04 -0.27
C ASN A 108 -5.10 -11.91 -1.53
N TRP A 109 -4.69 -10.68 -1.87
CA TRP A 109 -3.81 -10.44 -3.03
C TRP A 109 -2.48 -11.20 -2.94
N TYR A 110 -1.89 -11.37 -1.75
CA TYR A 110 -0.61 -12.08 -1.59
C TYR A 110 -0.74 -13.59 -1.75
N VAL A 111 -1.87 -14.17 -1.37
CA VAL A 111 -2.11 -15.63 -1.44
C VAL A 111 -2.70 -16.09 -2.77
N ASP A 112 -3.34 -15.17 -3.50
CA ASP A 112 -3.83 -15.39 -4.88
C ASP A 112 -2.67 -15.64 -5.86
#